data_AF-A0A418MJ98-F1
#
_entry.id   AF-A0A418MJ98-F1
#
_cell.length_a   1.000
_cell.length_b   1.000
_cell.length_c   1.000
_cell.angle_alpha   90.00
_cell.angle_beta   90.00
_cell.angle_gamma   90.00
#
_symmetry.space_group_name_H-M   'P 1'
#
loop_
_entity.id
_entity.type
_entity.pdbx_description
1 polymer ?
#
loop_
_entity_poly.entity_id
_entity_poly.type
_entity_poly.pdbx_seq_one_letter_code
_entity_poly.pdbx_strand_id
1 'polypeptide(L)'
;MHYHLFLKKEERYPKALIPSNRFKDKIDLSLVKSNILLVRRSDKPYNEIFDELGLLREDAFHEKEVLDMSLNLLGGKFRIKDIKFNPKNEAAKRWTGQKSSIYKIYKFIEILPSSMPIFFWYSSINDKTFPYRKPKNQVQESLIKHLDIDLSKQGKNTLIDVEARTFVAHDPTLANYWHIEVRFNDKDNIQIPRKSVQSAWGKDLAKAALREVICVAGFSDISLASGYQIAKDEYLKV
;
A
#
# COMPACT_ATOMS: atom_id res chain seq x y z
N MET A 1 -27.72 1.68 22.30
CA MET A 1 -26.80 2.83 22.35
C MET A 1 -26.66 3.44 20.94
N HIS A 2 -27.21 4.63 20.70
CA HIS A 2 -27.22 5.32 19.39
C HIS A 2 -26.20 6.47 19.35
N TYR A 3 -24.93 6.21 19.64
CA TYR A 3 -23.88 7.23 19.64
C TYR A 3 -23.69 7.95 18.29
N HIS A 4 -24.11 7.32 17.18
CA HIS A 4 -23.98 7.89 15.83
C HIS A 4 -24.93 9.04 15.50
N LEU A 5 -26.05 9.17 16.23
CA LEU A 5 -27.05 10.21 15.92
C LEU A 5 -26.54 11.62 16.26
N PHE A 6 -25.58 11.73 17.18
CA PHE A 6 -25.10 13.01 17.72
C PHE A 6 -23.83 13.54 17.07
N LEU A 7 -23.16 12.75 16.21
CA LEU A 7 -21.99 13.22 15.48
C LEU A 7 -22.39 14.17 14.36
N LYS A 8 -21.57 15.22 14.16
CA LYS A 8 -21.69 16.09 13.00
C LYS A 8 -21.65 15.22 11.74
N LYS A 9 -22.38 15.61 10.69
CA LYS A 9 -22.50 14.83 9.45
C LYS A 9 -21.13 14.43 8.89
N GLU A 10 -20.13 15.28 9.04
CA GLU A 10 -18.75 15.10 8.57
C GLU A 10 -17.92 14.13 9.42
N GLU A 11 -18.34 13.84 10.64
CA GLU A 11 -17.69 12.90 11.56
C GLU A 11 -18.30 11.49 11.44
N ARG A 12 -19.38 11.34 10.66
CA ARG A 12 -20.05 10.05 10.48
C ARG A 12 -19.27 9.20 9.49
N TYR A 13 -18.94 7.98 9.91
CA TYR A 13 -18.30 7.02 9.02
C TYR A 13 -19.19 6.71 7.79
N PRO A 14 -18.65 6.84 6.57
CA PRO A 14 -19.41 6.63 5.34
C PRO A 14 -19.83 5.17 5.18
N LYS A 15 -21.16 4.91 5.24
CA LYS A 15 -21.74 3.58 4.95
C LYS A 15 -21.34 3.02 3.59
N ALA A 16 -20.99 3.90 2.65
CA ALA A 16 -20.58 3.57 1.30
C ALA A 16 -19.25 2.81 1.20
N LEU A 17 -18.42 2.86 2.26
CA LEU A 17 -17.16 2.12 2.34
C LEU A 17 -17.35 0.69 2.86
N ILE A 18 -18.43 0.44 3.59
CA ILE A 18 -18.67 -0.86 4.22
C ILE A 18 -18.90 -1.91 3.13
N PRO A 19 -18.14 -3.01 3.10
CA PRO A 19 -18.39 -4.10 2.16
C PRO A 19 -19.79 -4.68 2.33
N SER A 20 -20.36 -5.11 1.21
CA SER A 20 -21.66 -5.78 1.18
C SER A 20 -21.56 -7.09 0.42
N ASN A 21 -22.45 -8.03 0.70
CA ASN A 21 -22.54 -9.30 -0.03
C ASN A 21 -22.90 -9.16 -1.52
N ARG A 22 -23.23 -7.94 -1.98
CA ARG A 22 -23.44 -7.64 -3.41
C ARG A 22 -22.14 -7.29 -4.13
N PHE A 23 -21.07 -7.04 -3.39
CA PHE A 23 -19.76 -6.74 -3.96
C PHE A 23 -19.01 -8.03 -4.28
N LYS A 24 -18.16 -7.96 -5.29
CA LYS A 24 -17.22 -9.05 -5.60
C LYS A 24 -16.14 -9.11 -4.52
N ASP A 25 -15.67 -10.31 -4.18
CA ASP A 25 -14.60 -10.49 -3.18
C ASP A 25 -13.34 -9.70 -3.55
N LYS A 26 -12.95 -9.75 -4.83
CA LYS A 26 -11.84 -8.97 -5.37
C LYS A 26 -12.20 -8.26 -6.67
N ILE A 27 -11.66 -7.07 -6.81
CA ILE A 27 -11.62 -6.35 -8.08
C ILE A 27 -10.29 -6.70 -8.74
N ASP A 28 -10.35 -7.15 -9.99
CA ASP A 28 -9.18 -7.24 -10.83
C ASP A 28 -8.84 -5.84 -11.36
N LEU A 29 -7.81 -5.23 -10.78
CA LEU A 29 -7.38 -3.89 -11.14
C LEU A 29 -6.69 -3.84 -12.51
N SER A 30 -6.24 -4.98 -13.06
CA SER A 30 -5.66 -5.03 -14.40
C SER A 30 -6.69 -4.75 -15.50
N LEU A 31 -7.98 -4.98 -15.21
CA LEU A 31 -9.09 -4.71 -16.12
C LEU A 31 -9.50 -3.23 -16.16
N VAL A 32 -9.01 -2.43 -15.21
CA VAL A 32 -9.36 -1.02 -15.08
C VAL A 32 -8.22 -0.20 -15.70
N LYS A 33 -8.53 0.62 -16.71
CA LYS A 33 -7.56 1.41 -17.49
C LYS A 33 -6.58 2.19 -16.59
N SER A 34 -5.41 2.52 -17.11
CA SER A 34 -4.21 3.11 -16.47
C SER A 34 -4.37 4.40 -15.64
N ASN A 35 -5.58 4.96 -15.53
CA ASN A 35 -5.84 6.26 -14.92
C ASN A 35 -6.49 6.10 -13.54
N ILE A 36 -6.09 5.07 -12.81
CA ILE A 36 -6.55 4.84 -11.45
C ILE A 36 -5.66 5.63 -10.50
N LEU A 37 -6.30 6.47 -9.69
CA LEU A 37 -5.64 7.22 -8.63
C LEU A 37 -5.79 6.48 -7.30
N LEU A 38 -4.68 6.36 -6.58
CA LEU A 38 -4.58 5.71 -5.29
C LEU A 38 -4.21 6.74 -4.24
N VAL A 39 -4.65 6.52 -3.00
CA VAL A 39 -4.33 7.42 -1.89
C VAL A 39 -3.89 6.66 -0.64
N ARG A 40 -2.76 7.07 -0.09
CA ARG A 40 -2.29 6.69 1.24
C ARG A 40 -2.60 7.80 2.23
N ARG A 41 -2.84 7.43 3.48
CA ARG A 41 -2.87 8.37 4.60
C ARG A 41 -1.50 8.41 5.27
N SER A 42 -1.04 9.61 5.62
CA SER A 42 -0.01 9.81 6.61
C SER A 42 -0.52 10.68 7.76
N ASP A 43 -0.08 10.35 8.96
CA ASP A 43 -0.42 11.10 10.18
C ASP A 43 0.65 12.16 10.49
N LYS A 44 1.71 12.23 9.68
CA LYS A 44 2.81 13.21 9.77
C LYS A 44 2.42 14.57 9.15
N PRO A 45 3.06 15.68 9.56
CA PRO A 45 2.88 16.97 8.89
C PRO A 45 3.49 16.98 7.48
N TYR A 46 3.08 17.95 6.66
CA TYR A 46 3.45 18.04 5.25
C TYR A 46 4.97 18.01 5.02
N ASN A 47 5.72 18.83 5.77
CA ASN A 47 7.17 18.99 5.65
C ASN A 47 7.99 17.75 6.09
N GLU A 48 7.37 16.80 6.79
CA GLU A 48 7.98 15.51 7.12
C GLU A 48 7.71 14.44 6.04
N ILE A 49 6.77 14.69 5.13
CA ILE A 49 6.37 13.75 4.08
C ILE A 49 6.93 14.19 2.74
N PHE A 50 6.82 15.49 2.44
CA PHE A 50 7.13 16.04 1.13
C PHE A 50 8.26 17.06 1.19
N ASP A 51 8.99 17.19 0.08
CA ASP A 51 9.93 18.28 -0.14
C ASP A 51 9.21 19.57 -0.63
N GLU A 52 10.00 20.59 -0.93
CA GLU A 52 9.50 21.89 -1.41
C GLU A 52 8.79 21.81 -2.77
N LEU A 53 9.05 20.74 -3.55
CA LEU A 53 8.43 20.49 -4.84
C LEU A 53 7.15 19.63 -4.72
N GLY A 54 6.80 19.18 -3.51
CA GLY A 54 5.66 18.30 -3.27
C GLY A 54 5.93 16.83 -3.63
N LEU A 55 7.20 16.45 -3.77
CA LEU A 55 7.63 15.07 -4.00
C LEU A 55 7.87 14.35 -2.67
N LEU A 56 7.60 13.05 -2.65
CA LEU A 56 7.69 12.24 -1.44
C LEU A 56 9.15 12.01 -1.02
N ARG A 57 9.48 12.32 0.24
CA ARG A 57 10.84 12.16 0.78
C ARG A 57 11.18 10.69 1.08
N GLU A 58 12.46 10.33 1.01
CA GLU A 58 12.93 8.97 1.34
C GLU A 58 12.76 8.59 2.82
N ASP A 59 12.68 9.57 3.72
CA ASP A 59 12.46 9.39 5.16
C ASP A 59 10.97 9.47 5.56
N ALA A 60 10.07 9.61 4.58
CA ALA A 60 8.63 9.75 4.83
C ALA A 60 8.02 8.49 5.46
N PHE A 61 8.58 7.31 5.21
CA PHE A 61 8.08 6.03 5.72
C PHE A 61 9.16 5.18 6.39
N HIS A 62 8.77 4.43 7.42
CA HIS A 62 9.61 3.35 7.94
C HIS A 62 9.51 2.09 7.08
N GLU A 63 10.53 1.24 7.11
CA GLU A 63 10.59 0.02 6.30
C GLU A 63 9.37 -0.90 6.53
N LYS A 64 8.85 -0.94 7.77
CA LYS A 64 7.68 -1.72 8.18
C LYS A 64 6.36 -1.28 7.54
N GLU A 65 6.35 -0.09 6.95
CA GLU A 65 5.20 0.52 6.29
C GLU A 65 5.22 0.33 4.77
N VAL A 66 6.37 -0.08 4.21
CA VAL A 66 6.57 -0.26 2.77
C VAL A 66 6.03 -1.62 2.33
N LEU A 67 6.34 -2.69 3.07
CA LEU A 67 5.80 -4.01 2.78
C LEU A 67 4.33 -4.11 3.15
N ASP A 68 3.51 -4.59 2.21
CA ASP A 68 2.05 -4.61 2.29
C ASP A 68 1.50 -3.19 2.59
N MET A 69 2.00 -2.20 1.85
CA MET A 69 1.62 -0.80 2.05
C MET A 69 0.13 -0.62 1.79
N SER A 70 -0.60 -0.27 2.86
CA SER A 70 -2.02 0.04 2.81
C SER A 70 -2.28 1.34 2.03
N LEU A 71 -3.21 1.26 1.09
CA LEU A 71 -3.68 2.33 0.22
C LEU A 71 -5.21 2.22 0.08
N ASN A 72 -5.81 3.22 -0.56
CA ASN A 72 -7.20 3.20 -0.99
C ASN A 72 -7.32 3.53 -2.47
N LEU A 73 -8.25 2.87 -3.13
CA LEU A 73 -8.68 3.22 -4.48
C LEU A 73 -9.50 4.51 -4.42
N LEU A 74 -8.98 5.62 -4.95
CA LEU A 74 -9.70 6.88 -4.97
C LEU A 74 -10.74 6.86 -6.11
N GLY A 75 -11.97 7.25 -5.80
CA GLY A 75 -13.11 7.10 -6.71
C GLY A 75 -14.02 5.94 -6.32
N GLY A 76 -14.97 5.59 -7.20
CA GLY A 76 -16.04 4.65 -6.88
C GLY A 76 -16.92 5.18 -5.75
N LYS A 77 -16.57 4.89 -4.50
CA LYS A 77 -17.23 5.48 -3.31
C LYS A 77 -16.26 6.01 -2.25
N PHE A 78 -14.95 5.79 -2.37
CA PHE A 78 -13.96 6.32 -1.44
C PHE A 78 -13.53 7.73 -1.88
N ARG A 79 -13.59 8.70 -0.97
CA ARG A 79 -13.26 10.11 -1.22
C ARG A 79 -12.08 10.54 -0.37
N ILE A 80 -11.41 11.63 -0.77
CA ILE A 80 -10.27 12.19 -0.04
C ILE A 80 -10.64 12.50 1.42
N LYS A 81 -11.84 13.05 1.68
CA LYS A 81 -12.30 13.34 3.04
C LYS A 81 -12.46 12.12 3.95
N ASP A 82 -12.51 10.92 3.37
CA ASP A 82 -12.66 9.67 4.12
C ASP A 82 -11.31 9.14 4.65
N ILE A 83 -10.16 9.69 4.21
CA ILE A 83 -8.84 9.24 4.64
C ILE A 83 -8.65 9.37 6.16
N LYS A 84 -9.35 10.31 6.80
CA LYS A 84 -9.25 10.56 8.25
C LYS A 84 -9.76 9.40 9.12
N PHE A 85 -10.52 8.47 8.55
CA PHE A 85 -11.00 7.32 9.28
C PHE A 85 -9.94 6.22 9.30
N ASN A 86 -9.58 5.78 10.50
CA ASN A 86 -8.55 4.78 10.74
C ASN A 86 -9.15 3.50 11.33
N PRO A 87 -9.45 2.48 10.51
CA PRO A 87 -9.88 1.19 11.00
C PRO A 87 -8.76 0.53 11.83
N LYS A 88 -9.10 0.06 13.03
CA LYS A 88 -8.23 -0.72 13.92
C LYS A 88 -8.88 -2.09 14.20
N ASN A 89 -8.10 -3.03 14.72
CA ASN A 89 -8.61 -4.32 15.24
C ASN A 89 -9.58 -5.02 14.26
N GLU A 90 -10.78 -5.37 14.71
CA GLU A 90 -11.80 -6.03 13.88
C GLU A 90 -12.15 -5.26 12.61
N ALA A 91 -12.18 -3.91 12.66
CA ALA A 91 -12.50 -3.11 11.49
C ALA A 91 -11.44 -3.21 10.38
N ALA A 92 -10.18 -3.48 10.76
CA ALA A 92 -9.05 -3.65 9.84
C ALA A 92 -8.88 -5.10 9.35
N LYS A 93 -9.66 -6.06 9.86
CA LYS A 93 -9.58 -7.45 9.39
C LYS A 93 -10.00 -7.55 7.93
N ARG A 94 -9.38 -8.47 7.21
CA ARG A 94 -9.70 -8.78 5.81
C ARG A 94 -11.16 -9.21 5.68
N TRP A 95 -11.81 -8.69 4.65
CA TRP A 95 -13.13 -9.09 4.23
C TRP A 95 -13.06 -10.27 3.26
N THR A 96 -13.91 -11.26 3.46
CA THR A 96 -13.96 -12.54 2.75
C THR A 96 -15.40 -12.85 2.31
N GLY A 97 -16.15 -11.83 1.89
CA GLY A 97 -17.52 -11.98 1.38
C GLY A 97 -18.63 -11.96 2.44
N GLN A 98 -18.30 -11.92 3.74
CA GLN A 98 -19.28 -11.94 4.82
C GLN A 98 -20.10 -10.64 4.92
N LYS A 99 -21.27 -10.67 5.57
CA LYS A 99 -22.02 -9.42 5.81
C LYS A 99 -21.32 -8.56 6.87
N SER A 100 -20.80 -7.40 6.46
CA SER A 100 -20.27 -6.39 7.38
C SER A 100 -21.38 -5.48 7.89
N SER A 101 -21.31 -5.09 9.17
CA SER A 101 -22.26 -4.16 9.79
C SER A 101 -21.49 -3.02 10.44
N ILE A 102 -21.81 -1.78 10.03
CA ILE A 102 -21.21 -0.57 10.60
C ILE A 102 -21.32 -0.54 12.13
N TYR A 103 -22.45 -0.99 12.69
CA TYR A 103 -22.67 -1.01 14.14
C TYR A 103 -21.70 -1.94 14.89
N LYS A 104 -21.22 -3.01 14.25
CA LYS A 104 -20.26 -3.94 14.86
C LYS A 104 -18.84 -3.40 14.84
N ILE A 105 -18.48 -2.69 13.76
CA ILE A 105 -17.10 -2.28 13.51
C ILE A 105 -16.79 -0.85 13.94
N TYR A 106 -17.81 0.00 14.09
CA TYR A 106 -17.60 1.44 14.31
C TYR A 106 -16.77 1.77 15.55
N LYS A 107 -16.94 1.01 16.64
CA LYS A 107 -16.15 1.18 17.87
C LYS A 107 -14.65 0.95 17.67
N PHE A 108 -14.25 0.38 16.54
CA PHE A 108 -12.86 0.16 16.16
C PHE A 108 -12.39 1.13 15.06
N ILE A 109 -13.14 2.19 14.78
CA ILE A 109 -12.77 3.22 13.82
C ILE A 109 -12.39 4.46 14.62
N GLU A 110 -11.13 4.85 14.48
CA GLU A 110 -10.62 6.10 15.04
C GLU A 110 -10.74 7.22 14.00
N ILE A 111 -11.12 8.42 14.42
CA ILE A 111 -11.13 9.62 13.57
C ILE A 111 -9.88 10.41 13.90
N LEU A 112 -9.03 10.60 12.90
CA LEU A 112 -7.78 11.32 13.08
C LEU A 112 -7.99 12.83 12.90
N PRO A 113 -7.37 13.68 13.75
CA PRO A 113 -7.53 15.12 13.69
C PRO A 113 -6.79 15.73 12.49
N SER A 114 -5.69 15.10 12.07
CA SER A 114 -4.92 15.46 10.88
C SER A 114 -4.67 14.20 10.06
N SER A 115 -4.75 14.32 8.74
CA SER A 115 -4.50 13.23 7.81
C SER A 115 -4.04 13.83 6.49
N MET A 116 -2.79 13.57 6.13
CA MET A 116 -2.20 14.03 4.88
C MET A 116 -2.40 12.95 3.81
N PRO A 117 -3.05 13.26 2.68
CA PRO A 117 -3.10 12.35 1.56
C PRO A 117 -1.75 12.30 0.84
N ILE A 118 -1.37 11.11 0.41
CA ILE A 118 -0.25 10.89 -0.51
C ILE A 118 -0.81 10.15 -1.70
N PHE A 119 -0.69 10.75 -2.88
CA PHE A 119 -1.32 10.24 -4.09
C PHE A 119 -0.32 9.42 -4.90
N PHE A 120 -0.84 8.38 -5.57
CA PHE A 120 -0.07 7.54 -6.48
C PHE A 120 -0.92 7.19 -7.69
N TRP A 121 -0.33 7.23 -8.87
CA TRP A 121 -0.91 6.55 -10.02
C TRP A 121 -0.72 5.06 -9.89
N TYR A 122 -1.79 4.29 -10.13
CA TYR A 122 -1.72 2.82 -10.17
C TYR A 122 -0.59 2.33 -11.09
N SER A 123 -0.48 2.90 -12.29
CA SER A 123 0.53 2.55 -13.29
C SER A 123 1.97 2.92 -12.87
N SER A 124 2.14 3.83 -11.92
CA SER A 124 3.45 4.23 -11.40
C SER A 124 3.98 3.29 -10.32
N ILE A 125 3.10 2.55 -9.63
CA ILE A 125 3.50 1.63 -8.55
C ILE A 125 3.20 0.16 -8.83
N ASN A 126 2.31 -0.16 -9.76
CA ASN A 126 1.98 -1.53 -10.13
C ASN A 126 2.96 -2.04 -11.20
N ASP A 127 3.37 -3.32 -11.07
CA ASP A 127 4.26 -4.01 -12.01
C ASP A 127 5.60 -3.30 -12.22
N LYS A 128 6.15 -2.72 -11.15
CA LYS A 128 7.48 -2.10 -11.17
C LYS A 128 8.51 -3.08 -10.66
N THR A 129 9.59 -3.23 -11.40
CA THR A 129 10.74 -4.03 -10.99
C THR A 129 11.80 -3.15 -10.36
N PHE A 130 12.50 -3.68 -9.36
CA PHE A 130 13.62 -3.00 -8.74
C PHE A 130 14.62 -4.02 -8.16
N PRO A 131 15.92 -3.68 -8.13
CA PRO A 131 16.93 -4.56 -7.57
C PRO A 131 16.93 -4.52 -6.04
N TYR A 132 17.20 -5.65 -5.40
CA TYR A 132 17.48 -5.75 -3.98
C TYR A 132 18.49 -6.88 -3.70
N ARG A 133 19.01 -6.92 -2.48
CA ARG A 133 19.98 -7.94 -2.05
C ARG A 133 19.35 -8.94 -1.12
N LYS A 134 19.60 -10.24 -1.36
CA LYS A 134 19.19 -11.31 -0.45
C LYS A 134 20.33 -12.28 -0.12
N PRO A 135 20.30 -12.96 1.03
CA PRO A 135 21.25 -14.01 1.34
C PRO A 135 21.09 -15.15 0.34
N LYS A 136 22.21 -15.77 -0.03
CA LYS A 136 22.22 -17.01 -0.80
C LYS A 136 21.45 -18.11 -0.05
N ASN A 137 20.56 -18.84 -0.74
CA ASN A 137 19.77 -19.93 -0.14
C ASN A 137 20.58 -21.26 -0.13
N GLN A 138 20.35 -22.13 0.85
CA GLN A 138 20.80 -23.53 0.89
C GLN A 138 20.54 -24.32 -0.41
N VAL A 139 19.44 -24.06 -1.14
CA VAL A 139 19.17 -24.70 -2.45
C VAL A 139 20.14 -24.23 -3.54
N GLN A 140 20.61 -22.97 -3.47
CA GLN A 140 21.67 -22.49 -4.36
C GLN A 140 23.02 -23.05 -3.93
N GLU A 141 23.25 -23.24 -2.62
CA GLU A 141 24.44 -23.94 -2.12
C GLU A 141 24.49 -25.40 -2.59
N SER A 142 23.36 -26.12 -2.61
CA SER A 142 23.31 -27.51 -3.08
C SER A 142 23.53 -27.63 -4.59
N LEU A 143 22.97 -26.73 -5.40
CA LEU A 143 23.25 -26.63 -6.84
C LEU A 143 24.72 -26.29 -7.12
N ILE A 144 25.31 -25.38 -6.35
CA ILE A 144 26.71 -24.96 -6.53
C ILE A 144 27.68 -26.06 -6.09
N LYS A 145 27.34 -26.85 -5.06
CA LYS A 145 28.08 -28.07 -4.70
C LYS A 145 28.00 -29.15 -5.79
N HIS A 146 26.87 -29.29 -6.48
CA HIS A 146 26.74 -30.25 -7.59
C HIS A 146 27.52 -29.81 -8.84
N LEU A 147 27.82 -28.53 -8.98
CA LEU A 147 28.59 -27.96 -10.09
C LEU A 147 30.10 -27.86 -9.81
N ASP A 148 30.57 -28.42 -8.69
CA ASP A 148 31.99 -28.48 -8.27
C ASP A 148 32.71 -27.12 -8.23
N ILE A 149 31.95 -26.06 -7.93
CA ILE A 149 32.49 -24.71 -7.78
C ILE A 149 33.04 -24.58 -6.35
N ASP A 150 34.33 -24.30 -6.22
CA ASP A 150 35.01 -24.14 -4.95
C ASP A 150 34.46 -22.95 -4.13
N LEU A 151 33.60 -23.28 -3.16
CA LEU A 151 32.96 -22.34 -2.25
C LEU A 151 33.93 -21.77 -1.20
N SER A 152 35.14 -22.31 -1.04
CA SER A 152 36.11 -21.83 -0.04
C SER A 152 36.61 -20.41 -0.31
N LYS A 153 36.43 -19.91 -1.54
CA LYS A 153 36.78 -18.54 -1.96
C LYS A 153 35.61 -17.54 -1.88
N GLN A 154 34.38 -17.99 -1.63
CA GLN A 154 33.21 -17.12 -1.50
C GLN A 154 32.85 -16.96 -0.02
N GLY A 155 32.94 -15.73 0.50
CA GLY A 155 32.64 -15.43 1.90
C GLY A 155 31.27 -15.93 2.34
N LYS A 156 31.17 -16.43 3.58
CA LYS A 156 29.96 -17.01 4.21
C LYS A 156 28.72 -16.08 4.24
N ASN A 157 28.82 -14.84 3.78
CA ASN A 157 27.74 -13.85 3.70
C ASN A 157 27.67 -13.20 2.30
N THR A 158 27.73 -14.02 1.24
CA THR A 158 27.58 -13.48 -0.12
C THR A 158 26.10 -13.13 -0.33
N LEU A 159 25.76 -11.84 -0.18
CA LEU A 159 24.51 -11.30 -0.69
C LEU A 159 24.52 -11.41 -2.21
N ILE A 160 23.39 -11.80 -2.78
CA ILE A 160 23.19 -11.80 -4.23
C ILE A 160 22.21 -10.70 -4.61
N ASP A 161 22.49 -10.02 -5.72
CA ASP A 161 21.55 -9.09 -6.33
C ASP A 161 20.44 -9.89 -7.03
N VAL A 162 19.20 -9.50 -6.77
CA VAL A 162 17.99 -10.11 -7.30
C VAL A 162 16.98 -9.04 -7.62
N GLU A 163 16.01 -9.37 -8.46
CA GLU A 163 14.91 -8.48 -8.82
C GLU A 163 13.67 -8.81 -8.01
N ALA A 164 13.02 -7.77 -7.50
CA ALA A 164 11.66 -7.82 -6.96
C ALA A 164 10.71 -7.08 -7.88
N ARG A 165 9.43 -7.42 -7.81
CA ARG A 165 8.35 -6.80 -8.56
C ARG A 165 7.23 -6.37 -7.63
N THR A 166 6.76 -5.13 -7.79
CA THR A 166 5.57 -4.63 -7.08
C THR A 166 4.29 -5.04 -7.78
N PHE A 167 3.22 -5.24 -7.02
CA PHE A 167 1.87 -5.36 -7.56
C PHE A 167 0.85 -4.79 -6.59
N VAL A 168 -0.21 -4.19 -7.12
CA VAL A 168 -1.28 -3.62 -6.33
C VAL A 168 -2.46 -4.60 -6.32
N ALA A 169 -2.83 -5.05 -5.13
CA ALA A 169 -3.90 -6.01 -4.93
C ALA A 169 -5.10 -5.37 -4.22
N HIS A 170 -6.30 -5.63 -4.73
CA HIS A 170 -7.53 -5.32 -4.00
C HIS A 170 -7.67 -6.27 -2.79
N ASP A 171 -7.60 -5.72 -1.59
CA ASP A 171 -7.65 -6.47 -0.33
C ASP A 171 -8.61 -5.79 0.66
N PRO A 172 -9.93 -5.89 0.42
CA PRO A 172 -10.91 -5.17 1.21
C PRO A 172 -10.86 -5.58 2.68
N THR A 173 -11.15 -4.62 3.57
CA THR A 173 -11.29 -4.84 5.02
C THR A 173 -12.75 -4.77 5.45
N LEU A 174 -13.08 -5.22 6.66
CA LEU A 174 -14.45 -5.17 7.17
C LEU A 174 -15.04 -3.75 7.20
N ALA A 175 -14.19 -2.72 7.32
CA ALA A 175 -14.61 -1.33 7.29
C ALA A 175 -14.54 -0.69 5.90
N ASN A 176 -13.65 -1.16 5.04
CA ASN A 176 -13.33 -0.47 3.81
C ASN A 176 -13.15 -1.43 2.63
N TYR A 177 -14.16 -1.46 1.77
CA TYR A 177 -14.15 -2.22 0.54
C TYR A 177 -13.12 -1.71 -0.46
N TRP A 178 -12.80 -0.42 -0.46
CA TRP A 178 -11.89 0.21 -1.44
C TRP A 178 -10.42 0.13 -1.01
N HIS A 179 -10.13 -0.63 0.04
CA HIS A 179 -8.78 -0.87 0.52
C HIS A 179 -8.00 -1.75 -0.45
N ILE A 180 -6.75 -1.37 -0.69
CA ILE A 180 -5.81 -2.08 -1.54
C ILE A 180 -4.44 -2.12 -0.84
N GLU A 181 -3.58 -3.02 -1.27
CA GLU A 181 -2.23 -3.15 -0.75
C GLU A 181 -1.20 -3.18 -1.88
N VAL A 182 -0.06 -2.53 -1.67
CA VAL A 182 1.14 -2.75 -2.49
C VAL A 182 1.88 -3.94 -1.93
N ARG A 183 2.01 -4.99 -2.73
CA ARG A 183 2.68 -6.23 -2.39
C ARG A 183 3.89 -6.45 -3.30
N PHE A 184 4.74 -7.38 -2.92
CA PHE A 184 6.03 -7.62 -3.56
C PHE A 184 6.17 -9.10 -3.87
N ASN A 185 6.58 -9.41 -5.09
CA ASN A 185 6.99 -10.75 -5.49
C ASN A 185 8.50 -10.75 -5.77
N ASP A 186 9.14 -11.89 -5.58
CA ASP A 186 10.47 -12.11 -6.15
C ASP A 186 10.38 -12.47 -7.65
N LYS A 187 11.54 -12.65 -8.29
CA LYS A 187 11.66 -13.06 -9.69
C LYS A 187 10.89 -14.33 -10.06
N ASP A 188 10.62 -15.20 -9.10
CA ASP A 188 9.94 -16.49 -9.30
C ASP A 188 8.43 -16.34 -9.04
N ASN A 189 7.94 -15.10 -8.94
CA ASN A 189 6.56 -14.72 -8.61
C ASN A 189 6.09 -15.20 -7.23
N ILE A 190 7.01 -15.44 -6.30
CA ILE A 190 6.68 -15.81 -4.93
C ILE A 190 6.45 -14.54 -4.11
N GLN A 191 5.29 -14.44 -3.46
CA GLN A 191 4.96 -13.30 -2.61
C GLN A 191 5.92 -13.20 -1.41
N ILE A 192 6.55 -12.04 -1.28
CA ILE A 192 7.42 -11.70 -0.17
C ILE A 192 6.54 -11.22 0.99
N PRO A 193 6.52 -11.93 2.14
CA PRO A 193 5.61 -11.59 3.22
C PRO A 193 6.12 -10.38 4.01
N ARG A 194 5.21 -9.56 4.55
CA ARG A 194 5.56 -8.39 5.39
C ARG A 194 6.51 -8.67 6.54
N LYS A 195 6.40 -9.85 7.18
CA LYS A 195 7.29 -10.26 8.28
C LYS A 195 8.77 -10.29 7.87
N SER A 196 9.08 -10.37 6.58
CA SER A 196 10.45 -10.34 6.05
C SER A 196 11.21 -9.08 6.48
N VAL A 197 10.54 -7.94 6.72
CA VAL A 197 11.17 -6.69 7.19
C VAL A 197 11.89 -6.81 8.54
N GLN A 198 11.66 -7.90 9.29
CA GLN A 198 12.40 -8.18 10.52
C GLN A 198 13.84 -8.62 10.23
N SER A 199 14.10 -9.20 9.06
CA SER A 199 15.43 -9.60 8.61
C SER A 199 16.18 -8.44 7.94
N ALA A 200 17.51 -8.50 7.93
CA ALA A 200 18.34 -7.48 7.27
C ALA A 200 17.99 -7.32 5.77
N TRP A 201 17.86 -8.44 5.06
CA TRP A 201 17.52 -8.42 3.63
C TRP A 201 16.12 -7.86 3.35
N GLY A 202 15.16 -8.11 4.23
CA GLY A 202 13.81 -7.56 4.08
C GLY A 202 13.77 -6.05 4.34
N LYS A 203 14.63 -5.52 5.22
CA LYS A 203 14.82 -4.07 5.38
C LYS A 203 15.46 -3.46 4.13
N ASP A 204 16.46 -4.12 3.57
CA ASP A 204 17.11 -3.66 2.32
C ASP A 204 16.12 -3.64 1.16
N LEU A 205 15.28 -4.68 1.02
CA LEU A 205 14.20 -4.69 0.04
C LEU A 205 13.22 -3.54 0.26
N ALA A 206 12.79 -3.30 1.50
CA ALA A 206 11.86 -2.21 1.82
C ALA A 206 12.45 -0.84 1.51
N LYS A 207 13.75 -0.62 1.79
CA LYS A 207 14.47 0.61 1.43
C LYS A 207 14.58 0.79 -0.08
N ALA A 208 14.93 -0.28 -0.81
CA ALA A 208 15.00 -0.25 -2.26
C ALA A 208 13.62 0.06 -2.87
N ALA A 209 12.57 -0.62 -2.42
CA ALA A 209 11.19 -0.35 -2.85
C ALA A 209 10.77 1.11 -2.57
N LEU A 210 11.12 1.63 -1.39
CA LEU A 210 10.82 3.00 -1.00
C LEU A 210 11.46 3.99 -1.97
N ARG A 211 12.76 3.86 -2.21
CA ARG A 211 13.52 4.76 -3.07
C ARG A 211 13.14 4.64 -4.55
N GLU A 212 13.15 3.42 -5.08
CA GLU A 212 13.06 3.17 -6.52
C GLU A 212 11.62 3.22 -7.06
N VAL A 213 10.62 3.01 -6.19
CA VAL A 213 9.22 2.92 -6.63
C VAL A 213 8.34 3.92 -5.90
N ILE A 214 8.30 3.89 -4.57
CA ILE A 214 7.32 4.66 -3.80
C ILE A 214 7.61 6.17 -3.85
N CYS A 215 8.83 6.61 -3.55
CA CYS A 215 9.20 8.03 -3.54
C CYS A 215 9.11 8.65 -4.93
N VAL A 216 9.50 7.92 -5.97
CA VAL A 216 9.40 8.37 -7.37
C VAL A 216 7.94 8.54 -7.80
N ALA A 217 7.02 7.72 -7.27
CA ALA A 217 5.62 7.72 -7.69
C ALA A 217 4.69 8.60 -6.83
N GLY A 218 5.12 8.98 -5.62
CA GLY A 218 4.30 9.67 -4.63
C GLY A 218 4.31 11.18 -4.79
N PHE A 219 3.13 11.82 -4.77
CA PHE A 219 2.97 13.27 -4.90
C PHE A 219 1.91 13.83 -3.95
N SER A 220 2.04 15.11 -3.60
CA SER A 220 1.19 15.79 -2.62
C SER A 220 -0.11 16.36 -3.22
N ASP A 221 -0.11 16.72 -4.49
CA ASP A 221 -1.26 17.30 -5.18
C ASP A 221 -1.50 16.61 -6.52
N ILE A 222 -2.75 16.23 -6.74
CA ILE A 222 -3.28 15.70 -8.00
C ILE A 222 -2.94 16.60 -9.20
N SER A 223 -2.80 17.92 -8.99
CA SER A 223 -2.40 18.87 -10.04
C SER A 223 -0.94 18.71 -10.50
N LEU A 224 -0.06 18.13 -9.68
CA LEU A 224 1.35 17.89 -9.99
C LEU A 224 1.56 16.64 -10.87
N ALA A 225 0.50 15.84 -11.07
CA ALA A 225 0.50 14.71 -11.99
C ALA A 225 0.54 15.19 -13.46
N SER A 226 1.69 15.66 -13.90
CA SER A 226 1.96 16.05 -15.28
C SER A 226 1.68 14.89 -16.24
N GLY A 227 0.62 15.01 -17.04
CA GLY A 227 0.31 14.08 -18.15
C GLY A 227 -1.12 13.55 -18.19
N TYR A 228 -1.86 13.57 -17.07
CA TYR A 228 -3.27 13.16 -17.06
C TYR A 228 -4.16 14.38 -16.86
N GLN A 229 -4.93 14.76 -17.87
CA GLN A 229 -6.06 15.68 -17.70
C GLN A 229 -7.11 14.99 -16.82
N ILE A 230 -6.96 15.13 -15.51
CA ILE A 230 -8.00 14.74 -14.57
C ILE A 230 -9.04 15.84 -14.63
N ALA A 231 -10.29 15.50 -14.94
CA ALA A 231 -11.40 16.38 -14.66
C ALA A 231 -11.43 16.61 -13.13
N LYS A 232 -10.86 17.74 -12.68
CA LYS A 232 -10.79 18.14 -11.25
C LYS A 232 -12.13 17.91 -10.54
N ASP A 233 -13.23 18.07 -11.27
CA ASP A 233 -14.61 17.96 -10.79
C ASP A 233 -15.05 16.55 -10.38
N GLU A 234 -14.34 15.47 -10.79
CA GLU A 234 -14.73 14.10 -10.43
C GLU A 234 -14.13 13.64 -9.09
N TYR A 235 -12.94 14.11 -8.74
CA TYR A 235 -12.20 13.68 -7.54
C TYR A 235 -12.24 14.68 -6.38
N LEU A 236 -12.47 15.97 -6.66
CA LEU A 236 -12.45 17.05 -5.66
C LEU A 236 -13.85 17.51 -5.21
N LYS A 237 -14.93 16.81 -5.56
CA LYS A 237 -16.26 17.10 -5.02
C LYS A 237 -16.30 16.81 -3.51
N VAL A 238 -16.01 17.86 -2.73
CA VAL A 238 -16.12 17.99 -1.27
C VAL A 238 -17.50 17.53 -0.79
#